data_AF-A0AA37ABD3-F1
#
_entry.id   AF-A0AA37ABD3-F1
#
_cell.length_a   1.000
_cell.length_b   1.000
_cell.length_c   1.000
_cell.angle_alpha   90.00
_cell.angle_beta   90.00
_cell.angle_gamma   90.00
#
_symmetry.space_group_name_H-M   'P 1'
#
loop_
_entity.id
_entity.type
_entity.pdbx_description
1 polymer ?
#
loop_
_entity_poly.entity_id
_entity_poly.type
_entity_poly.pdbx_seq_one_letter_code
_entity_poly.pdbx_strand_id
1 'polypeptide(L)'
;MGKKERFAFYLTPEKKAILERRYQEDGSRSMTAFVERAVDFYLDYLSANDAGLFLPTSIKSYLDGRLGQLEERLSSLAFRQSVEQDMVAGILADAYQFSDEDLRRRRAESVQNVKKTNGRISLEQRVRGAWEEGDEWQD
;
A
#
# COMPACT_ATOMS: atom_id res chain seq x y z
N MET A 1 -6.28 43.95 -12.04
CA MET A 1 -5.20 43.52 -11.12
C MET A 1 -5.30 44.37 -9.88
N GLY A 2 -5.49 43.76 -8.70
CA GLY A 2 -5.53 44.49 -7.43
C GLY A 2 -4.20 45.18 -7.15
N LYS A 3 -4.23 46.25 -6.34
CA LYS A 3 -3.05 47.00 -5.93
C LYS A 3 -2.12 46.07 -5.14
N LYS A 4 -0.88 45.87 -5.59
CA LYS A 4 0.13 45.09 -4.88
C LYS A 4 0.81 45.95 -3.81
N GLU A 5 0.90 45.44 -2.59
CA GLU A 5 1.62 46.08 -1.49
C GLU A 5 2.97 45.42 -1.26
N ARG A 6 3.99 46.22 -0.94
CA ARG A 6 5.35 45.72 -0.71
C ARG A 6 5.53 45.35 0.75
N PHE A 7 5.72 44.06 1.02
CA PHE A 7 6.06 43.55 2.34
C PHE A 7 7.56 43.26 2.45
N ALA A 8 8.19 43.65 3.55
CA ALA A 8 9.57 43.30 3.86
C ALA A 8 9.57 42.24 4.96
N PHE A 9 10.23 41.11 4.72
CA PHE A 9 10.42 40.03 5.68
C PHE A 9 11.86 39.53 5.62
N TYR A 10 12.32 38.97 6.74
CA TYR A 10 13.67 38.42 6.85
C TYR A 10 13.66 36.93 6.52
N LEU A 11 14.55 36.52 5.62
CA LEU A 11 14.84 35.12 5.32
C LEU A 11 16.27 34.80 5.71
N THR A 12 16.53 33.56 6.11
CA THR A 12 17.91 33.08 6.21
C THR A 12 18.54 33.07 4.81
N PRO A 13 19.86 33.26 4.69
CA PRO A 13 20.55 33.22 3.39
C PRO A 13 20.28 31.93 2.61
N GLU A 14 20.25 30.80 3.31
CA GLU A 14 19.94 29.49 2.72
C GLU A 14 18.52 29.43 2.14
N LYS A 15 17.51 29.88 2.89
CA LYS A 15 16.12 29.91 2.40
C LYS A 15 15.97 30.85 1.21
N LYS A 16 16.66 31.99 1.22
CA LYS A 16 16.68 32.91 0.08
C LYS A 16 17.28 32.25 -1.17
N ALA A 17 18.41 31.56 -1.04
CA ALA A 17 19.04 30.87 -2.16
C ALA A 17 18.14 29.75 -2.73
N ILE A 18 17.46 29.00 -1.85
CA ILE A 18 16.48 27.98 -2.27
C ILE A 18 15.32 28.64 -3.03
N LEU A 19 14.79 29.75 -2.52
CA LEU A 19 13.70 30.49 -3.16
C LEU A 19 14.10 30.97 -4.56
N GLU A 20 15.29 31.54 -4.70
CA GLU A 20 15.85 32.04 -5.96
C GLU A 20 16.06 30.92 -6.99
N ARG A 21 16.50 29.74 -6.54
CA ARG A 21 16.62 28.57 -7.43
C ARG A 21 15.24 28.02 -7.83
N ARG A 22 14.35 27.82 -6.85
CA ARG A 22 13.06 27.15 -7.05
C ARG A 22 12.09 27.93 -7.92
N TYR A 23 12.06 29.28 -7.87
CA TYR A 23 11.12 30.01 -8.71
C TYR A 23 11.43 29.84 -10.21
N GLN A 24 12.71 29.63 -10.56
CA GLN A 24 13.13 29.36 -11.93
C GLN A 24 12.75 27.94 -12.36
N GLU A 25 13.01 26.94 -11.49
CA GLU A 25 12.61 25.53 -11.72
C GLU A 25 11.09 25.38 -11.89
N ASP A 26 10.30 26.14 -11.13
CA ASP A 26 8.84 26.16 -11.18
C ASP A 26 8.28 26.86 -12.45
N GLY A 27 9.12 27.54 -13.24
CA GLY A 27 8.67 28.33 -14.38
C GLY A 27 7.85 29.56 -14.00
N SER A 28 8.03 30.06 -12.77
CA SER A 28 7.38 31.28 -12.31
C SER A 28 7.87 32.50 -13.09
N ARG A 29 6.94 33.36 -13.51
CA ARG A 29 7.25 34.62 -14.23
C ARG A 29 8.03 35.62 -13.37
N SER A 30 7.95 35.51 -12.05
CA SER A 30 8.73 36.30 -11.11
C SER A 30 8.77 35.60 -9.74
N MET A 31 9.74 35.99 -8.91
CA MET A 31 9.82 35.51 -7.53
C MET A 31 8.58 35.92 -6.71
N THR A 32 7.97 37.07 -7.00
CA THR A 32 6.68 37.46 -6.40
C THR A 32 5.57 36.49 -6.77
N ALA A 33 5.46 36.09 -8.04
CA ALA A 33 4.44 35.13 -8.47
C ALA A 33 4.63 33.75 -7.83
N PHE A 34 5.89 33.32 -7.66
CA PHE A 34 6.22 32.10 -6.94
C PHE A 34 5.79 32.15 -5.47
N VAL A 35 6.10 33.27 -4.80
CA VAL A 35 5.73 33.47 -3.39
C VAL A 35 4.21 33.58 -3.23
N GLU A 36 3.50 34.28 -4.12
CA GLU A 36 2.03 34.33 -4.11
C GLU A 36 1.44 32.92 -4.19
N ARG A 37 1.90 32.08 -5.13
CA ARG A 37 1.44 30.68 -5.24
C ARG A 37 1.77 29.84 -4.02
N ALA A 38 2.95 30.02 -3.42
CA ALA A 38 3.33 29.29 -2.23
C ALA A 38 2.48 29.70 -1.01
N VAL A 39 2.13 30.97 -0.91
CA VAL A 39 1.23 31.49 0.13
C VAL A 39 -0.19 30.97 -0.09
N ASP A 40 -0.73 31.06 -1.30
CA ASP A 40 -2.05 30.53 -1.65
C ASP A 40 -2.14 29.04 -1.29
N PHE A 41 -1.13 28.25 -1.68
CA PHE A 41 -1.03 26.84 -1.32
C PHE A 41 -1.07 26.60 0.20
N TYR A 42 -0.37 27.41 0.98
CA TYR A 42 -0.35 27.26 2.44
C TYR A 42 -1.66 27.72 3.10
N LEU A 43 -2.30 28.76 2.56
CA LEU A 43 -3.63 29.21 3.01
C LEU A 43 -4.72 28.19 2.68
N ASP A 44 -4.65 27.59 1.49
CA ASP A 44 -5.51 26.48 1.09
C ASP A 44 -5.29 25.27 2.01
N TYR A 45 -4.03 24.95 2.35
CA TYR A 45 -3.70 23.92 3.33
C TYR A 45 -4.31 24.20 4.70
N LEU A 46 -4.16 25.40 5.24
CA LEU A 46 -4.73 25.75 6.56
C LEU A 46 -6.25 25.67 6.55
N SER A 47 -6.89 26.23 5.51
CA SER A 47 -8.34 26.22 5.35
C SER A 47 -8.90 24.81 5.17
N ALA A 48 -8.18 23.96 4.45
CA ALA A 48 -8.56 22.57 4.22
C ALA A 48 -8.22 21.64 5.39
N ASN A 49 -7.20 21.95 6.19
CA ASN A 49 -6.90 21.24 7.44
C ASN A 49 -7.97 21.53 8.49
N ASP A 50 -8.49 22.77 8.53
CA ASP A 50 -9.69 23.10 9.31
C ASP A 50 -10.95 22.37 8.80
N ALA A 51 -10.99 22.00 7.52
CA ALA A 51 -12.08 21.22 6.91
C ALA A 51 -11.80 19.71 6.77
N GLY A 52 -10.63 19.21 7.20
CA GLY A 52 -10.22 17.81 7.12
C GLY A 52 -10.03 17.21 5.71
N LEU A 53 -9.85 18.00 4.65
CA LEU A 53 -10.22 17.57 3.28
C LEU A 53 -9.18 17.71 2.16
N PHE A 54 -7.88 17.94 2.40
CA PHE A 54 -6.93 17.99 1.27
C PHE A 54 -5.60 17.23 1.45
N LEU A 55 -5.37 16.28 0.54
CA LEU A 55 -4.04 15.87 0.10
C LEU A 55 -3.70 16.74 -1.13
N PRO A 56 -2.60 17.52 -1.10
CA PRO A 56 -2.12 18.27 -2.26
C PRO A 56 -2.16 17.45 -3.55
N THR A 57 -2.66 18.01 -4.66
CA THR A 57 -2.88 17.29 -5.93
C THR A 57 -1.65 16.53 -6.42
N SER A 58 -0.46 17.08 -6.20
CA SER A 58 0.82 16.43 -6.51
C SER A 58 1.09 15.19 -5.66
N ILE A 59 0.77 15.24 -4.36
CA ILE A 59 0.87 14.10 -3.44
C ILE A 59 -0.18 13.05 -3.77
N LYS A 60 -1.43 13.47 -4.03
CA LYS A 60 -2.50 12.56 -4.47
C LYS A 60 -2.11 11.82 -5.75
N SER A 61 -1.66 12.55 -6.78
CA SER A 61 -1.27 11.93 -8.06
C SER A 61 -0.09 10.96 -7.91
N TYR A 62 0.88 11.30 -7.06
CA TYR A 62 1.99 10.40 -6.74
C TYR A 62 1.53 9.14 -6.01
N LEU A 63 0.64 9.28 -5.02
CA LEU A 63 0.05 8.16 -4.28
C LEU A 63 -0.78 7.27 -5.19
N ASP A 64 -1.66 7.84 -6.01
CA ASP A 64 -2.48 7.11 -6.98
C ASP A 64 -1.60 6.32 -7.95
N GLY A 65 -0.51 6.93 -8.45
CA GLY A 65 0.45 6.23 -9.30
C GLY A 65 1.19 5.08 -8.59
N ARG A 66 1.57 5.25 -7.33
CA ARG A 66 2.21 4.19 -6.53
C ARG A 66 1.24 3.06 -6.18
N LEU A 67 -0.01 3.40 -5.84
CA LEU A 67 -1.06 2.44 -5.56
C LEU A 67 -1.42 1.67 -6.82
N GLY A 68 -1.57 2.32 -7.97
CA GLY A 68 -1.80 1.63 -9.24
C GLY A 68 -0.70 0.63 -9.59
N GLN A 69 0.58 1.00 -9.41
CA GLN A 69 1.71 0.07 -9.61
C GLN A 69 1.68 -1.10 -8.61
N LEU A 70 1.27 -0.85 -7.37
CA LEU A 70 1.14 -1.90 -6.36
C LEU A 70 0.00 -2.86 -6.73
N GLU A 71 -1.15 -2.33 -7.12
CA GLU A 71 -2.32 -3.10 -7.57
C GLU A 71 -1.98 -3.98 -8.77
N GLU A 72 -1.29 -3.45 -9.78
CA GLU A 72 -0.86 -4.22 -10.95
C GLU A 72 0.10 -5.35 -10.56
N ARG A 73 1.08 -5.06 -9.69
CA ARG A 73 2.02 -6.08 -9.20
C ARG A 73 1.34 -7.15 -8.37
N LEU A 74 0.44 -6.76 -7.46
CA LEU A 74 -0.33 -7.69 -6.63
C LEU A 74 -1.26 -8.55 -7.48
N SER A 75 -1.92 -7.97 -8.48
CA SER A 75 -2.77 -8.70 -9.42
C SER A 75 -1.96 -9.74 -10.21
N SER A 76 -0.81 -9.34 -10.77
CA SER A 76 0.09 -10.25 -11.49
C SER A 76 0.63 -11.38 -10.59
N LEU A 77 1.00 -11.08 -9.35
CA LEU A 77 1.46 -12.08 -8.40
C LEU A 77 0.33 -13.02 -7.97
N ALA A 78 -0.86 -12.49 -7.68
CA ALA A 78 -2.03 -13.29 -7.31
C ALA A 78 -2.45 -14.23 -8.43
N PHE A 79 -2.41 -13.76 -9.70
CA PHE A 79 -2.69 -14.60 -10.85
C PHE A 79 -1.68 -15.76 -10.95
N ARG A 80 -0.37 -15.47 -10.92
CA ARG A 80 0.67 -16.52 -10.95
C ARG A 80 0.52 -17.50 -9.80
N GLN A 81 0.28 -17.01 -8.60
CA GLN A 81 0.04 -17.85 -7.43
C GLN A 81 -1.20 -18.75 -7.61
N SER A 82 -2.27 -18.24 -8.22
CA SER A 82 -3.48 -19.01 -8.50
C SER A 82 -3.22 -20.12 -9.53
N VAL A 83 -2.41 -19.84 -10.57
CA VAL A 83 -1.99 -20.85 -11.55
C VAL A 83 -1.19 -21.97 -10.88
N GLU A 84 -0.21 -21.64 -10.04
CA GLU A 84 0.57 -22.64 -9.31
C GLU A 84 -0.31 -23.45 -8.33
N GLN A 85 -1.27 -22.81 -7.67
CA GLN A 85 -2.23 -23.49 -6.78
C GLN A 85 -3.15 -24.45 -7.54
N ASP A 86 -3.63 -24.06 -8.72
CA ASP A 86 -4.46 -24.91 -9.59
C ASP A 86 -3.66 -26.12 -10.09
N MET A 87 -2.42 -25.91 -10.53
CA MET A 87 -1.52 -26.99 -10.94
C MET A 87 -1.26 -27.99 -9.81
N VAL A 88 -0.95 -27.50 -8.60
CA VAL A 88 -0.76 -28.38 -7.43
C VAL A 88 -2.05 -29.12 -7.08
N ALA A 89 -3.22 -28.46 -7.14
CA ALA A 89 -4.49 -29.10 -6.91
C ALA A 89 -4.80 -30.20 -7.94
N GLY A 90 -4.51 -29.94 -9.22
CA GLY A 90 -4.63 -30.92 -10.30
C GLY A 90 -3.74 -32.15 -10.09
N ILE A 91 -2.45 -31.94 -9.81
CA ILE A 91 -1.51 -33.04 -9.53
C ILE A 91 -1.97 -33.88 -8.33
N LEU A 92 -2.48 -33.24 -7.27
CA LEU A 92 -2.98 -33.95 -6.09
C LEU A 92 -4.27 -34.74 -6.41
N ALA A 93 -5.16 -34.18 -7.22
CA ALA A 93 -6.39 -34.86 -7.66
C ALA A 93 -6.10 -36.07 -8.57
N ASP A 94 -5.05 -35.98 -9.40
CA ASP A 94 -4.60 -37.10 -10.22
C ASP A 94 -3.93 -38.21 -9.38
N ALA A 95 -3.22 -37.83 -8.31
CA ALA A 95 -2.51 -38.77 -7.44
C ALA A 95 -3.39 -39.45 -6.37
N TYR A 96 -4.50 -38.82 -5.95
CA TYR A 96 -5.35 -39.29 -4.86
C TYR A 96 -6.84 -39.23 -5.20
N GLN A 97 -7.59 -40.25 -4.81
CA GLN A 97 -9.05 -40.25 -4.87
C GLN A 97 -9.64 -39.59 -3.61
N PHE A 98 -9.97 -38.31 -3.71
CA PHE A 98 -10.69 -37.60 -2.64
C PHE A 98 -12.20 -37.78 -2.76
N SER A 99 -12.88 -38.03 -1.65
CA SER A 99 -14.33 -37.88 -1.59
C SER A 99 -14.73 -36.40 -1.41
N ASP A 100 -15.96 -36.04 -1.79
CA ASP A 100 -16.51 -34.71 -1.53
C ASP A 100 -16.52 -34.36 -0.03
N GLU A 101 -16.69 -35.36 0.83
CA GLU A 101 -16.68 -35.18 2.28
C GLU A 101 -15.27 -34.84 2.80
N ASP A 102 -14.24 -35.50 2.29
CA ASP A 102 -12.85 -35.21 2.62
C ASP A 102 -12.46 -33.79 2.25
N LEU A 103 -12.85 -33.34 1.05
CA LEU A 103 -12.58 -31.97 0.59
C LEU A 103 -13.30 -30.93 1.45
N ARG A 104 -14.56 -31.18 1.83
CA ARG A 104 -15.32 -30.29 2.72
C ARG A 104 -14.69 -30.20 4.10
N ARG A 105 -14.33 -31.34 4.70
CA ARG A 105 -13.63 -31.40 6.00
C ARG A 105 -12.30 -30.65 5.94
N ARG A 106 -11.47 -30.95 4.94
CA ARG A 106 -10.16 -30.30 4.74
C ARG A 106 -10.27 -28.79 4.56
N ARG A 107 -11.31 -28.31 3.86
CA ARG A 107 -11.59 -26.89 3.71
C ARG A 107 -11.95 -26.24 5.04
N ALA A 108 -12.81 -26.88 5.85
CA ALA A 108 -13.20 -26.38 7.16
C ALA A 108 -11.99 -26.25 8.10
N GLU A 109 -11.15 -27.28 8.18
CA GLU A 109 -9.90 -27.27 8.94
C GLU A 109 -8.96 -26.16 8.47
N SER A 110 -8.79 -26.03 7.15
CA SER A 110 -7.91 -25.00 6.56
C SER A 110 -8.40 -23.59 6.91
N VAL A 111 -9.70 -23.32 6.83
CA VAL A 111 -10.29 -22.03 7.23
C VAL A 111 -10.09 -21.77 8.72
N GLN A 112 -10.33 -22.76 9.58
CA GLN A 112 -10.10 -22.63 11.02
C GLN A 112 -8.63 -22.32 11.33
N ASN A 113 -7.71 -23.01 10.68
CA ASN A 113 -6.27 -22.81 10.86
C ASN A 113 -5.84 -21.40 10.45
N VAL A 114 -6.26 -20.93 9.26
CA VAL A 114 -5.97 -19.55 8.82
C VAL A 114 -6.52 -18.52 9.81
N LYS A 115 -7.74 -18.73 10.32
CA LYS A 115 -8.36 -17.83 11.31
C LYS A 115 -7.58 -17.82 12.64
N LYS A 116 -7.23 -18.99 13.17
CA LYS A 116 -6.51 -19.13 14.45
C LYS A 116 -5.11 -18.52 14.38
N THR A 117 -4.43 -18.62 13.23
CA THR A 117 -3.05 -18.14 13.09
C THR A 117 -2.94 -16.77 12.42
N ASN A 118 -4.07 -16.11 12.11
CA ASN A 118 -4.11 -14.87 11.35
C ASN A 118 -3.29 -14.95 10.05
N GLY A 119 -3.42 -16.07 9.33
CA GLY A 119 -2.72 -16.35 8.08
C GLY A 119 -1.27 -16.83 8.22
N ARG A 120 -0.72 -16.95 9.43
CA ARG A 120 0.66 -17.45 9.65
C ARG A 120 0.65 -18.97 9.78
N ILE A 121 0.79 -19.68 8.67
CA ILE A 121 0.83 -21.16 8.66
C ILE A 121 2.28 -21.62 8.48
N SER A 122 2.82 -22.33 9.48
CA SER A 122 4.12 -23.02 9.38
C SER A 122 3.93 -24.49 9.02
N LEU A 123 4.70 -24.95 8.03
CA LEU A 123 4.75 -26.36 7.66
C LEU A 123 5.37 -27.20 8.79
N GLU A 124 6.42 -26.70 9.45
CA GLU A 124 7.12 -27.42 10.52
C GLU A 124 6.19 -27.69 11.71
N GLN A 125 5.38 -26.68 12.08
CA GLN A 125 4.38 -26.82 13.14
C GLN A 125 3.29 -27.83 12.76
N ARG A 126 2.82 -27.79 11.50
CA ARG A 126 1.82 -28.75 11.00
C ARG A 126 2.35 -30.17 10.96
N VAL A 127 3.60 -30.35 10.56
CA VAL A 127 4.24 -31.67 10.52
C VAL A 127 4.36 -32.19 11.95
N ARG A 128 4.92 -31.42 12.90
CA ARG A 128 5.06 -31.85 14.30
C ARG A 128 3.74 -32.25 14.96
N GLY A 129 2.69 -31.44 14.83
CA GLY A 129 1.38 -31.77 15.41
C GLY A 129 0.76 -33.06 14.85
N ALA A 130 1.02 -33.39 13.59
CA ALA A 130 0.56 -34.64 12.98
C ALA A 130 1.32 -35.88 13.48
N TRP A 131 2.57 -35.74 13.95
CA TRP A 131 3.30 -36.83 14.60
C TRP A 131 2.85 -37.02 16.06
N GLU A 132 2.58 -35.93 16.77
CA GLU A 132 2.11 -35.97 18.17
C GLU A 132 0.69 -36.58 18.30
N GLU A 133 -0.24 -36.28 17.37
CA GLU A 133 -1.58 -36.93 17.32
C GLU A 133 -1.51 -38.41 16.89
N GLY A 134 -0.45 -38.84 16.20
CA GLY A 134 -0.24 -40.23 15.79
C GLY A 134 0.34 -41.12 16.90
N ASP A 135 1.03 -40.53 17.87
CA ASP A 135 1.60 -41.23 19.02
C ASP A 135 0.58 -41.47 20.15
N GLU A 136 -0.50 -40.69 20.22
CA GLU A 136 -1.58 -40.84 21.21
C GLU A 136 -2.43 -42.13 21.04
N TRP A 137 -2.26 -42.85 19.91
CA TRP A 137 -2.96 -44.11 19.62
C TRP A 137 -2.07 -45.35 19.74
N GLN A 138 -0.86 -45.23 20.31
CA GLN A 138 0.10 -46.34 20.47
C GLN A 138 0.28 -46.85 21.91
N ASP A 139 -0.49 -46.37 22.89
CA ASP A 139 -0.50 -46.89 24.27
C ASP A 139 -1.84 -47.56 24.65
#